data_AF-A0AAP3SP70-F1
#
_entry.id   AF-A0AAP3SP70-F1
#
_cell.length_a   1.000
_cell.length_b   1.000
_cell.length_c   1.000
_cell.angle_alpha   90.00
_cell.angle_beta   90.00
_cell.angle_gamma   90.00
#
_symmetry.space_group_name_H-M   'P 1'
#
loop_
_entity.id
_entity.type
_entity.pdbx_description
1 polymer ?
#
loop_
_entity_poly.entity_id
_entity_poly.type
_entity_poly.pdbx_seq_one_letter_code
_entity_poly.pdbx_strand_id
1 'polypeptide(L)'
;MKSKVRRGIGLVAHDAMKKDLIEWVLWNSELLMGNKFYCTGTTGTLILEALKEKHPDEEWDFTILKSGPLGGDQQMGSRIVDGQIDYLFFFTDPMTLQPHDTDVKALTRLAGVENIVFCCNRSTADHIISSPLFMDPDYERIHPDYSSYTKRFQNKPVVTEAVESVNRRKKKRK
;
A
#
# COMPACT_ATOMS: atom_id res chain seq x y z
N MET A 1 -3.19 -20.11 23.69
CA MET A 1 -2.23 -19.30 22.91
C MET A 1 -3.00 -18.13 22.34
N LYS A 2 -2.61 -16.87 22.61
CA LYS A 2 -3.19 -15.74 21.88
C LYS A 2 -2.86 -15.94 20.39
N SER A 3 -3.85 -15.86 19.50
CA SER A 3 -3.61 -15.96 18.06
C SER A 3 -2.62 -14.87 17.64
N LYS A 4 -1.54 -15.24 16.95
CA LYS A 4 -0.62 -14.26 16.37
C LYS A 4 -1.40 -13.38 15.41
N VAL A 5 -1.27 -12.06 15.53
CA VAL A 5 -1.95 -11.11 14.67
C VAL A 5 -1.42 -11.27 13.27
N ARG A 6 -2.32 -11.37 12.29
CA ARG A 6 -1.95 -11.44 10.88
C ARG A 6 -2.20 -10.08 10.25
N ARG A 7 -1.13 -9.37 9.87
CA ARG A 7 -1.19 -8.07 9.18
C ARG A 7 -1.01 -8.24 7.68
N GLY A 8 -1.63 -7.35 6.91
CA GLY A 8 -1.30 -7.14 5.50
C GLY A 8 -0.13 -6.17 5.34
N ILE A 9 1.00 -6.64 4.80
CA ILE A 9 2.25 -5.88 4.70
C ILE A 9 2.63 -5.69 3.23
N GLY A 10 2.68 -4.43 2.78
CA GLY A 10 3.24 -4.03 1.50
C GLY A 10 4.75 -3.79 1.62
N LEU A 11 5.55 -4.36 0.71
CA LEU A 11 7.00 -4.15 0.62
C LEU A 11 7.37 -3.64 -0.77
N VAL A 12 7.97 -2.45 -0.84
CA VAL A 12 8.40 -1.80 -2.09
C VAL A 12 9.75 -1.14 -1.89
N ALA A 13 10.63 -1.19 -2.89
CA ALA A 13 11.89 -0.45 -2.86
C ALA A 13 12.29 0.02 -4.26
N HIS A 14 12.78 1.26 -4.35
CA HIS A 14 13.55 1.69 -5.52
C HIS A 14 14.81 0.82 -5.67
N ASP A 15 15.36 0.74 -6.87
CA ASP A 15 16.49 -0.17 -7.17
C ASP A 15 17.68 0.02 -6.22
N ALA A 16 18.08 1.26 -5.96
CA ALA A 16 19.17 1.58 -5.04
C ALA A 16 18.89 1.17 -3.59
N MET A 17 17.63 1.01 -3.21
CA MET A 17 17.19 0.70 -1.85
C MET A 17 16.82 -0.77 -1.63
N LYS A 18 16.83 -1.61 -2.69
CA LYS A 18 16.42 -3.02 -2.59
C LYS A 18 17.27 -3.79 -1.59
N LYS A 19 18.58 -3.59 -1.62
CA LYS A 19 19.50 -4.23 -0.66
C LYS A 19 19.14 -3.88 0.78
N ASP A 20 18.89 -2.61 1.06
CA ASP A 20 18.55 -2.14 2.40
C ASP A 20 17.21 -2.72 2.88
N LEU A 21 16.21 -2.81 2.00
CA LEU A 21 14.93 -3.42 2.34
C LEU A 21 15.06 -4.93 2.59
N ILE A 22 15.83 -5.64 1.76
CA ILE A 22 16.08 -7.09 1.96
C ILE A 22 16.78 -7.33 3.29
N GLU A 23 17.84 -6.57 3.59
CA GLU A 23 18.54 -6.67 4.87
C GLU A 23 17.61 -6.37 6.05
N TRP A 24 16.79 -5.32 5.94
CA TRP A 24 15.82 -4.97 6.99
C TRP A 24 14.77 -6.06 7.21
N VAL A 25 14.26 -6.67 6.14
CA VAL A 25 13.31 -7.79 6.23
C VAL A 25 13.97 -9.02 6.86
N LEU A 26 15.21 -9.34 6.48
CA LEU A 26 15.97 -10.43 7.08
C LEU A 26 16.25 -10.19 8.56
N TRP A 27 16.60 -8.97 8.94
CA TRP A 27 16.86 -8.61 10.33
C TRP A 27 15.62 -8.78 11.22
N ASN A 28 14.44 -8.42 10.70
CA ASN A 28 13.18 -8.44 11.43
C ASN A 28 12.31 -9.68 11.15
N SER A 29 12.85 -10.70 10.48
CA SER A 29 12.09 -11.82 9.94
C SER A 29 11.19 -12.54 10.96
N GLU A 30 11.64 -12.66 12.20
CA GLU A 30 11.00 -13.34 13.30
C GLU A 30 9.69 -12.62 13.73
N LEU A 31 9.68 -11.28 13.67
CA LEU A 31 8.50 -10.45 13.87
C LEU A 31 7.56 -10.49 12.66
N LEU A 32 8.13 -10.68 11.46
CA LEU A 32 7.41 -10.70 10.20
C LEU A 32 6.71 -12.05 9.91
N MET A 33 7.21 -13.17 10.46
CA MET A 33 6.63 -14.51 10.30
C MET A 33 5.12 -14.55 10.57
N GLY A 34 4.36 -15.28 9.74
CA GLY A 34 2.91 -15.42 9.86
C GLY A 34 2.05 -14.27 9.33
N ASN A 35 2.66 -13.18 8.84
CA ASN A 35 1.94 -12.08 8.17
C ASN A 35 1.71 -12.37 6.68
N LYS A 36 0.81 -11.60 6.04
CA LYS A 36 0.59 -11.63 4.59
C LYS A 36 1.40 -10.53 3.92
N PHE A 37 2.15 -10.87 2.87
CA PHE A 37 2.99 -9.93 2.14
C PHE A 37 2.47 -9.64 0.74
N TYR A 38 2.60 -8.38 0.32
CA TYR A 38 2.37 -7.90 -1.04
C TYR A 38 3.60 -7.15 -1.51
N CYS A 39 4.20 -7.57 -2.61
CA CYS A 39 5.48 -7.03 -3.06
C CYS A 39 5.47 -6.76 -4.56
N THR A 40 6.12 -5.70 -5.02
CA THR A 40 6.33 -5.49 -6.46
C THR A 40 7.38 -6.46 -7.00
N GLY A 41 7.23 -6.85 -8.28
CA GLY A 41 7.91 -7.97 -8.92
C GLY A 41 9.31 -8.29 -8.41
N THR A 42 10.32 -7.52 -8.84
CA THR A 42 11.73 -7.79 -8.50
C THR A 42 12.01 -7.73 -7.00
N THR A 43 11.42 -6.76 -6.29
CA THR A 43 11.59 -6.61 -4.83
C THR A 43 11.10 -7.86 -4.10
N GLY A 44 9.90 -8.34 -4.45
CA GLY A 44 9.28 -9.49 -3.82
C GLY A 44 10.01 -10.79 -4.08
N THR A 45 10.48 -11.02 -5.31
CA THR A 45 11.27 -12.21 -5.63
C THR A 45 12.55 -12.29 -4.80
N LEU A 46 13.32 -11.19 -4.75
CA LEU A 46 14.58 -11.15 -4.00
C LEU A 46 14.37 -11.33 -2.49
N ILE A 47 13.35 -10.69 -1.93
CA ILE A 47 13.02 -10.83 -0.50
C ILE A 47 12.60 -12.27 -0.18
N LEU A 48 11.73 -12.87 -1.00
CA LEU A 48 11.24 -14.22 -0.77
C LEU A 48 12.36 -15.26 -0.86
N GLU A 49 13.28 -15.10 -1.82
CA GLU A 49 14.48 -15.95 -1.93
C GLU A 49 15.35 -15.84 -0.67
N ALA A 50 15.66 -14.62 -0.23
CA ALA A 50 16.48 -14.38 0.96
C ALA A 50 15.83 -14.94 2.25
N LEU A 51 14.51 -14.77 2.39
CA LEU A 51 13.77 -15.30 3.55
C LEU A 51 13.76 -16.82 3.57
N LYS A 52 13.61 -17.48 2.42
CA LYS A 52 13.69 -18.95 2.30
C LYS A 52 15.10 -19.47 2.58
N GLU A 53 16.14 -18.72 2.25
CA GLU A 53 17.51 -19.09 2.60
C GLU A 53 17.74 -19.02 4.11
N LYS A 54 17.26 -17.95 4.78
CA LYS A 54 17.42 -17.78 6.23
C LYS A 54 16.51 -18.74 7.04
N HIS A 55 15.28 -18.95 6.57
CA HIS A 55 14.23 -19.72 7.26
C HIS A 55 13.61 -20.75 6.29
N PRO A 56 14.30 -21.86 6.00
CA PRO A 56 13.87 -22.83 4.99
C PRO A 56 12.59 -23.59 5.37
N ASP A 57 12.31 -23.70 6.67
CA ASP A 57 11.15 -24.43 7.19
C ASP A 57 9.90 -23.51 7.37
N GLU A 58 10.04 -22.21 7.16
CA GLU A 58 8.93 -21.25 7.32
C GLU A 58 8.14 -21.07 6.00
N GLU A 59 6.81 -21.14 6.10
CA GLU A 59 5.93 -20.83 4.98
C GLU A 59 5.65 -19.32 4.90
N TRP A 60 6.14 -18.70 3.84
CA TRP A 60 5.98 -17.26 3.61
C TRP A 60 4.81 -16.98 2.65
N ASP A 61 3.76 -16.32 3.14
CA ASP A 61 2.61 -15.97 2.31
C ASP A 61 2.83 -14.65 1.55
N PHE A 62 3.39 -14.77 0.34
CA PHE A 62 3.65 -13.64 -0.56
C PHE A 62 2.66 -13.59 -1.73
N THR A 63 2.25 -12.37 -2.08
CA THR A 63 1.64 -12.07 -3.38
C THR A 63 2.56 -11.14 -4.14
N ILE A 64 3.20 -11.70 -5.18
CA ILE A 64 4.09 -10.97 -6.08
C ILE A 64 3.24 -10.25 -7.14
N LEU A 65 3.36 -8.94 -7.16
CA LEU A 65 2.70 -8.04 -8.10
C LEU A 65 3.58 -7.79 -9.32
N LYS A 66 3.09 -7.02 -10.29
CA LYS A 66 3.91 -6.53 -11.39
C LYS A 66 5.05 -5.64 -10.87
N SER A 67 6.03 -5.38 -11.72
CA SER A 67 7.01 -4.33 -11.46
C SER A 67 6.30 -2.98 -11.26
N GLY A 68 6.79 -2.14 -10.34
CA GLY A 68 6.18 -0.85 -10.01
C GLY A 68 5.87 -0.01 -11.25
N PRO A 69 6.88 0.33 -12.08
CA PRO A 69 6.71 1.07 -13.34
C PRO A 69 5.77 0.43 -14.38
N LEU A 70 5.46 -0.86 -14.24
CA LEU A 70 4.61 -1.63 -15.17
C LEU A 70 3.20 -1.88 -14.62
N GLY A 71 2.77 -1.11 -13.62
CA GLY A 71 1.44 -1.20 -13.03
C GLY A 71 1.40 -1.80 -11.63
N GLY A 72 2.55 -2.25 -11.10
CA GLY A 72 2.65 -2.87 -9.77
C GLY A 72 2.26 -1.90 -8.65
N ASP A 73 2.61 -0.62 -8.80
CA ASP A 73 2.30 0.40 -7.79
C ASP A 73 0.80 0.67 -7.74
N GLN A 74 0.09 0.63 -8.87
CA GLN A 74 -1.37 0.73 -8.88
C GLN A 74 -2.03 -0.53 -8.32
N GLN A 75 -1.46 -1.72 -8.55
CA GLN A 75 -1.91 -2.95 -7.90
C GLN A 75 -1.75 -2.90 -6.37
N MET A 76 -0.69 -2.24 -5.89
CA MET A 76 -0.48 -1.97 -4.47
C MET A 76 -1.54 -0.99 -3.94
N GLY A 77 -1.77 0.11 -4.67
CA GLY A 77 -2.79 1.09 -4.33
C GLY A 77 -4.21 0.51 -4.22
N SER A 78 -4.60 -0.39 -5.13
CA SER A 78 -5.89 -1.11 -5.03
C SER A 78 -6.03 -1.85 -3.71
N ARG A 79 -4.97 -2.57 -3.30
CA ARG A 79 -4.97 -3.38 -2.07
C ARG A 79 -5.02 -2.54 -0.80
N ILE A 80 -4.45 -1.34 -0.83
CA ILE A 80 -4.59 -0.36 0.25
C ILE A 80 -6.08 0.01 0.41
N VAL A 81 -6.74 0.37 -0.70
CA VAL A 81 -8.17 0.76 -0.71
C VAL A 81 -9.10 -0.41 -0.35
N ASP A 82 -8.75 -1.63 -0.78
CA ASP A 82 -9.51 -2.83 -0.47
C ASP A 82 -9.31 -3.32 0.98
N GLY A 83 -8.54 -2.59 1.80
CA GLY A 83 -8.27 -2.93 3.20
C GLY A 83 -7.36 -4.14 3.38
N GLN A 84 -6.63 -4.55 2.35
CA GLN A 84 -5.75 -5.73 2.37
C GLN A 84 -4.34 -5.42 2.87
N ILE A 85 -3.96 -4.14 2.94
CA ILE A 85 -2.65 -3.66 3.41
C ILE A 85 -2.88 -2.73 4.59
N ASP A 86 -2.25 -3.06 5.72
CA ASP A 86 -2.28 -2.30 6.97
C ASP A 86 -0.97 -1.52 7.19
N TYR A 87 0.15 -2.08 6.69
CA TYR A 87 1.49 -1.51 6.77
C TYR A 87 2.12 -1.49 5.39
N LEU A 88 2.64 -0.34 4.96
CA LEU A 88 3.40 -0.21 3.73
C LEU A 88 4.82 0.26 4.06
N PHE A 89 5.81 -0.60 3.81
CA PHE A 89 7.22 -0.27 3.88
C PHE A 89 7.72 -0.01 2.45
N PHE A 90 7.91 1.26 2.12
CA PHE A 90 8.39 1.69 0.81
C PHE A 90 9.74 2.41 0.96
N PHE A 91 10.84 1.70 0.74
CA PHE A 91 12.16 2.34 0.78
C PHE A 91 12.43 3.08 -0.54
N THR A 92 12.22 4.40 -0.49
CA THR A 92 12.42 5.29 -1.63
C THR A 92 13.85 5.81 -1.67
N ASP A 93 14.48 5.79 -2.84
CA ASP A 93 15.71 6.54 -3.13
C ASP A 93 15.40 8.05 -3.21
N PRO A 94 15.91 8.89 -2.28
CA PRO A 94 15.65 10.33 -2.27
C PRO A 94 16.56 11.14 -3.21
N MET A 95 17.58 10.52 -3.79
CA MET A 95 18.60 11.20 -4.61
C MET A 95 18.40 11.02 -6.11
N THR A 96 17.59 10.04 -6.52
CA THR A 96 17.35 9.73 -7.94
C THR A 96 15.89 9.94 -8.32
N LEU A 97 15.66 10.77 -9.35
CA LEU A 97 14.33 10.96 -9.91
C LEU A 97 13.84 9.66 -10.57
N GLN A 98 12.70 9.15 -10.11
CA GLN A 98 12.11 7.94 -10.68
C GLN A 98 11.17 8.28 -11.85
N PRO A 99 11.17 7.49 -12.95
CA PRO A 99 10.19 7.65 -14.02
C PRO A 99 8.74 7.49 -13.55
N HIS A 100 8.54 6.82 -12.42
CA HIS A 100 7.25 6.52 -11.77
C HIS A 100 7.05 7.34 -10.47
N ASP A 101 7.68 8.51 -10.32
CA ASP A 101 7.56 9.35 -9.13
C ASP A 101 6.10 9.80 -8.84
N THR A 102 5.27 9.88 -9.88
CA THR A 102 3.82 10.10 -9.74
C THR A 102 3.14 8.99 -8.96
N ASP A 103 3.64 7.77 -9.06
CA ASP A 103 3.05 6.58 -8.46
C ASP A 103 3.41 6.49 -6.99
N VAL A 104 4.64 6.90 -6.61
CA VAL A 104 5.05 7.10 -5.22
C VAL A 104 4.10 8.08 -4.53
N LYS A 105 3.83 9.23 -5.16
CA LYS A 105 2.90 10.25 -4.62
C LYS A 105 1.47 9.72 -4.52
N ALA A 106 1.04 8.92 -5.49
CA ALA A 106 -0.29 8.30 -5.46
C ALA A 106 -0.43 7.30 -4.31
N LEU A 107 0.60 6.50 -4.03
CA LEU A 107 0.64 5.57 -2.90
C LEU A 107 0.65 6.31 -1.56
N THR A 108 1.47 7.35 -1.40
CA THR A 108 1.46 8.21 -0.21
C THR A 108 0.08 8.79 0.07
N ARG A 109 -0.59 9.28 -0.99
CA ARG A 109 -1.96 9.82 -0.87
C ARG A 109 -2.95 8.74 -0.43
N LEU A 110 -2.90 7.56 -1.04
CA LEU A 110 -3.79 6.45 -0.69
C LEU A 110 -3.56 5.99 0.74
N ALA A 111 -2.31 5.92 1.18
CA ALA A 111 -1.99 5.56 2.55
C ALA A 111 -2.58 6.54 3.57
N GLY A 112 -2.52 7.84 3.28
CA GLY A 112 -3.14 8.88 4.11
C GLY A 112 -4.67 8.85 4.09
N VAL A 113 -5.28 8.48 2.96
CA VAL A 113 -6.75 8.33 2.85
C VAL A 113 -7.24 7.14 3.67
N GLU A 114 -6.58 5.99 3.56
CA GLU A 114 -6.97 4.77 4.29
C GLU A 114 -6.40 4.69 5.72
N ASN A 115 -5.65 5.73 6.13
CA ASN A 115 -4.98 5.86 7.41
C ASN A 115 -4.13 4.63 7.80
N ILE A 116 -3.46 4.04 6.81
CA ILE A 116 -2.55 2.90 7.04
C ILE A 116 -1.17 3.40 7.49
N VAL A 117 -0.40 2.52 8.11
CA VAL A 117 0.97 2.85 8.46
C VAL A 117 1.82 2.88 7.20
N PHE A 118 2.53 3.98 6.97
CA PHE A 118 3.38 4.15 5.79
C PHE A 118 4.79 4.60 6.17
N CYS A 119 5.78 3.78 5.81
CA CYS A 119 7.19 4.00 6.13
C CYS A 119 7.98 4.23 4.85
N CYS A 120 8.54 5.43 4.66
CA CYS A 120 9.32 5.78 3.47
C CYS A 120 10.83 5.52 3.60
N ASN A 121 11.30 5.15 4.79
CA ASN A 121 12.71 4.93 5.09
C ASN A 121 12.88 3.92 6.24
N ARG A 122 14.12 3.47 6.42
CA ARG A 122 14.50 2.46 7.42
C ARG A 122 14.25 2.91 8.86
N SER A 123 14.59 4.15 9.21
CA SER A 123 14.39 4.64 10.59
C SER A 123 12.92 4.64 11.01
N THR A 124 12.01 5.09 10.13
CA THR A 124 10.56 4.98 10.38
C THR A 124 10.15 3.52 10.50
N ALA A 125 10.65 2.64 9.62
CA ALA A 125 10.33 1.22 9.65
C ALA A 125 10.77 0.55 10.96
N ASP A 126 11.97 0.87 11.47
CA ASP A 126 12.51 0.36 12.74
C ASP A 126 11.62 0.77 13.94
N HIS A 127 11.17 2.02 13.98
CA HIS A 127 10.27 2.48 15.04
C HIS A 127 8.88 1.84 14.95
N ILE A 128 8.39 1.63 13.72
CA ILE A 128 7.07 1.02 13.51
C ILE A 128 7.09 -0.46 13.88
N ILE A 129 8.09 -1.23 13.47
CA ILE A 129 8.15 -2.68 13.77
C ILE A 129 8.46 -2.97 15.25
N SER A 130 9.14 -2.04 15.93
CA SER A 130 9.39 -2.13 17.37
C SER A 130 8.24 -1.62 18.23
N SER A 131 7.23 -0.97 17.63
CA SER A 131 6.06 -0.49 18.34
C SER A 131 5.27 -1.67 18.95
N PRO A 132 4.84 -1.59 20.22
CA PRO A 132 3.95 -2.59 20.81
C PRO A 132 2.66 -2.81 19.99
N LEU A 133 2.19 -1.76 19.29
CA LEU A 133 0.99 -1.81 18.46
C LEU A 133 1.12 -2.73 17.24
N PHE A 134 2.35 -2.98 16.76
CA PHE A 134 2.58 -3.84 15.60
C PHE A 134 2.04 -5.26 15.86
N MET A 135 2.33 -5.78 17.06
CA MET A 135 1.95 -7.12 17.52
C MET A 135 0.65 -7.17 18.32
N ASP A 136 -0.02 -6.03 18.53
CA ASP A 136 -1.23 -5.93 19.35
C ASP A 136 -2.47 -6.43 18.58
N PRO A 137 -3.12 -7.53 19.01
CA PRO A 137 -4.33 -8.05 18.36
C PRO A 137 -5.51 -7.10 18.42
N ASP A 138 -5.53 -6.20 19.39
CA ASP A 138 -6.65 -5.30 19.65
C ASP A 138 -6.44 -3.94 18.99
N TYR A 139 -5.29 -3.71 18.32
CA TYR A 139 -5.06 -2.49 17.56
C TYR A 139 -5.89 -2.46 16.27
N GLU A 140 -6.83 -1.54 16.24
CA GLU A 140 -7.59 -1.13 15.08
C GLU A 140 -7.26 0.32 14.71
N ARG A 141 -6.96 0.57 13.43
CA ARG A 141 -6.77 1.94 12.94
C ARG A 141 -8.11 2.68 12.84
N ILE A 142 -8.06 3.99 13.00
CA ILE A 142 -9.23 4.83 12.74
C ILE A 142 -9.43 4.94 11.23
N HIS A 143 -10.58 4.50 10.72
CA HIS A 143 -10.97 4.71 9.33
C HIS A 143 -11.62 6.10 9.18
N PRO A 144 -11.06 7.01 8.37
CA PRO A 144 -11.67 8.33 8.20
C PRO A 144 -13.05 8.23 7.51
N ASP A 145 -14.04 8.95 8.03
CA ASP A 145 -15.36 9.02 7.40
C ASP A 145 -15.37 10.03 6.24
N TYR A 146 -15.38 9.53 5.01
CA TYR A 146 -15.52 10.33 3.79
C TYR A 146 -16.97 10.43 3.28
N SER A 147 -17.98 10.10 4.09
CA SER A 147 -19.39 10.11 3.69
C SER A 147 -19.85 11.47 3.14
N SER A 148 -19.37 12.57 3.71
CA SER A 148 -19.66 13.93 3.22
C SER A 148 -19.20 14.15 1.77
N TYR A 149 -18.03 13.60 1.42
CA TYR A 149 -17.47 13.68 0.07
C TYR A 149 -18.16 12.71 -0.90
N THR A 150 -18.39 11.46 -0.50
CA THR A 150 -19.01 10.45 -1.37
C THR A 150 -20.48 10.78 -1.65
N LYS A 151 -21.18 11.36 -0.68
CA LYS A 151 -22.59 11.79 -0.80
C LYS A 151 -22.76 13.23 -1.27
N ARG A 152 -21.69 13.94 -1.68
CA ARG A 152 -21.74 15.37 -2.04
C ARG A 152 -22.67 15.74 -3.19
N PHE A 153 -23.07 14.76 -4.00
CA PHE A 153 -24.02 14.91 -5.11
C PHE A 153 -25.40 14.30 -4.82
N GLN A 154 -25.58 13.66 -3.66
CA GLN A 154 -26.87 13.14 -3.25
C GLN A 154 -27.85 14.29 -3.13
N ASN A 155 -29.06 14.10 -3.67
CA ASN A 155 -30.15 15.09 -3.68
C ASN A 155 -29.82 16.41 -4.41
N LYS A 156 -28.73 16.48 -5.17
CA LYS A 156 -28.45 17.64 -6.04
C LYS A 156 -29.06 17.41 -7.44
N PRO A 157 -29.60 18.45 -8.09
CA PRO A 157 -30.22 18.33 -9.41
C PRO A 157 -29.19 18.14 -10.55
N VAL A 158 -27.94 17.77 -10.27
CA VAL A 158 -26.84 17.69 -11.25
C VAL A 158 -27.21 16.86 -12.47
N VAL A 159 -27.87 15.72 -12.27
CA VAL A 159 -28.30 14.85 -13.37
C VAL A 159 -29.37 15.55 -14.21
N THR A 160 -30.39 16.12 -13.56
CA THR A 160 -31.48 16.84 -14.22
C THR A 160 -30.95 18.03 -15.03
N GLU A 161 -30.10 18.86 -14.43
CA GLU A 161 -29.46 20.02 -15.06
C GLU A 161 -28.61 19.62 -16.27
N ALA A 162 -27.83 18.53 -16.15
CA ALA A 162 -27.03 18.00 -17.24
C ALA A 162 -27.90 17.53 -18.42
N VAL A 163 -28.97 16.78 -18.14
CA VAL A 163 -29.92 16.30 -19.15
C VAL A 163 -30.61 17.47 -19.87
N GLU A 164 -31.08 18.47 -19.13
CA GLU A 164 -31.70 19.67 -19.70
C GLU A 164 -30.73 20.48 -20.58
N SER A 165 -29.46 20.61 -20.14
CA SER A 165 -28.42 21.28 -20.91
C SER A 165 -28.17 20.60 -22.27
N VAL A 166 -28.08 19.27 -22.28
CA VAL A 166 -27.94 18.48 -23.52
C VAL A 166 -29.14 18.66 -24.44
N ASN A 167 -30.36 18.59 -23.90
CA ASN A 167 -31.59 18.77 -24.67
C ASN A 167 -31.69 20.17 -25.29
N ARG A 168 -31.30 21.23 -24.56
CA ARG A 168 -31.22 22.60 -25.08
C ARG A 168 -30.23 22.72 -26.24
N ARG A 169 -29.05 22.09 -26.14
CA ARG A 169 -28.04 22.10 -27.23
C ARG A 169 -28.52 21.36 -28.48
N LYS A 170 -29.25 20.24 -28.32
CA LYS A 170 -29.85 19.50 -29.45
C LYS A 170 -30.93 20.31 -30.16
N LYS A 171 -31.76 21.04 -29.42
CA LYS A 171 -32.79 21.91 -30.00
C LYS A 171 -32.21 23.07 -30.81
N LYS A 172 -31.07 23.64 -30.40
CA LYS A 172 -30.37 24.72 -31.14
C LYS A 172 -29.66 24.26 -32.42
N ARG A 173 -29.51 22.95 -32.63
CA ARG A 173 -28.86 22.35 -33.82
C ARG A 173 -29.85 21.90 -34.89
N LYS A 174 -31.16 21.93 -34.59
CA LYS A 174 -32.25 21.72 -35.54
C LYS A 174 -32.78 23.08 -35.99
#